data_AF-B4FP04-F1
#
_entry.id   AF-B4FP04-F1
#
_cell.length_a   1.000
_cell.length_b   1.000
_cell.length_c   1.000
_cell.angle_alpha   90.00
_cell.angle_beta   90.00
_cell.angle_gamma   90.00
#
_symmetry.space_group_name_H-M   'P 1'
#
loop_
_entity.id
_entity.type
_entity.pdbx_description
1 polymer ?
#
loop_
_entity_poly.entity_id
_entity_poly.type
_entity_poly.pdbx_seq_one_letter_code
_entity_poly.pdbx_strand_id
1 'polypeptide(L)'
;MEALVRDVRRDLGMPDLLVIQVGLATGQGRFVDIVREAQRRVSLRNVRYVDAKGLPVANDYTHLTTPAQVKLGNMLAAAYMAATHTH
;
A
#
# COMPACT_ATOMS: atom_id res chain seq x y z
N MET A 1 8.69 -7.44 -2.19
CA MET A 1 8.41 -6.01 -1.95
C MET A 1 9.69 -5.23 -1.59
N GLU A 2 10.46 -5.65 -0.58
CA GLU A 2 11.63 -4.88 -0.16
C GLU A 2 12.72 -4.72 -1.23
N ALA A 3 12.99 -5.76 -2.02
CA ALA A 3 13.92 -5.67 -3.16
C ALA A 3 13.47 -4.59 -4.14
N LEU A 4 12.21 -4.62 -4.57
CA LEU A 4 11.62 -3.59 -5.44
C LEU A 4 11.82 -2.17 -4.89
N VAL A 5 11.59 -1.94 -3.59
CA VAL A 5 11.81 -0.62 -2.99
C VAL A 5 13.28 -0.21 -3.04
N ARG A 6 14.21 -1.12 -2.71
CA ARG A 6 15.65 -0.86 -2.77
C ARG A 6 16.12 -0.58 -4.20
N ASP A 7 15.62 -1.35 -5.15
CA ASP A 7 15.96 -1.22 -6.57
C ASP A 7 15.47 0.12 -7.11
N VAL A 8 14.19 0.46 -6.92
CA VAL A 8 13.64 1.76 -7.37
C VAL A 8 14.39 2.93 -6.74
N ARG A 9 14.73 2.86 -5.44
CA ARG A 9 15.51 3.91 -4.77
C ARG A 9 16.90 4.08 -5.36
N ARG A 10 17.59 2.96 -5.62
CA ARG A 10 18.92 2.95 -6.22
C ARG A 10 18.87 3.52 -7.63
N ASP A 11 17.94 3.04 -8.45
CA ASP A 11 17.84 3.38 -9.86
C ASP A 11 17.44 4.86 -10.05
N LEU A 12 16.69 5.44 -9.12
CA LEU A 12 16.36 6.87 -9.10
C LEU A 12 17.39 7.75 -8.35
N GLY A 13 18.38 7.17 -7.68
CA GLY A 13 19.32 7.92 -6.84
C GLY A 13 18.67 8.58 -5.60
N MET A 14 17.51 8.08 -5.15
CA MET A 14 16.73 8.65 -4.06
C MET A 14 16.65 7.66 -2.87
N PRO A 15 17.66 7.60 -1.99
CA PRO A 15 17.72 6.60 -0.91
C PRO A 15 16.58 6.71 0.11
N ASP A 16 15.96 7.89 0.19
CA ASP A 16 14.85 8.22 1.09
C ASP A 16 13.51 8.36 0.38
N LEU A 17 13.35 7.86 -0.86
CA LEU A 17 12.06 7.92 -1.55
C LEU A 17 10.95 7.28 -0.71
N LEU A 18 9.91 8.05 -0.39
CA LEU A 18 8.72 7.55 0.31
C LEU A 18 7.98 6.55 -0.59
N VAL A 19 7.75 5.35 -0.07
CA VAL A 19 6.89 4.35 -0.72
C VAL A 19 5.68 4.09 0.16
N ILE A 20 4.48 4.30 -0.37
CA ILE A 20 3.23 3.96 0.32
C ILE A 20 2.65 2.75 -0.39
N GLN A 21 2.69 1.59 0.27
CA GLN A 21 2.10 0.36 -0.26
C GLN A 21 0.69 0.17 0.29
N VAL A 22 -0.17 -0.42 -0.53
CA VAL A 22 -1.55 -0.74 -0.18
C VAL A 22 -1.66 -2.24 0.03
N GLY A 23 -2.16 -2.64 1.20
CA GLY A 23 -2.52 -4.03 1.47
C GLY A 23 -3.68 -4.44 0.58
N LEU A 24 -3.62 -5.63 -0.03
CA LEU A 24 -4.69 -6.12 -0.90
C LEU A 24 -6.06 -5.96 -0.22
N ALA A 25 -6.95 -5.19 -0.85
CA ALA A 25 -8.30 -4.94 -0.32
C ALA A 25 -9.17 -6.20 -0.35
N THR A 26 -8.93 -6.98 -1.41
CA THR A 26 -9.61 -8.19 -1.80
C THR A 26 -8.62 -9.19 -2.34
N GLY A 27 -9.01 -10.45 -2.22
CA GLY A 27 -8.60 -11.44 -3.18
C GLY A 27 -9.53 -12.62 -3.06
N GLN A 28 -10.10 -13.01 -4.19
CA GLN A 28 -10.43 -14.41 -4.35
C GLN A 28 -9.09 -15.15 -4.42
N GLY A 29 -8.82 -16.05 -3.48
CA GLY A 29 -7.60 -16.85 -3.53
C GLY A 29 -7.10 -17.32 -2.18
N ARG A 30 -6.46 -18.49 -2.18
CA ARG A 30 -5.97 -19.18 -0.97
C ARG A 30 -4.86 -18.43 -0.22
N PHE A 31 -4.22 -17.44 -0.85
CA PHE A 31 -2.98 -16.83 -0.35
C PHE A 31 -3.12 -15.37 0.09
N VAL A 32 -4.35 -14.84 0.12
CA VAL A 32 -4.58 -13.41 0.42
C VAL A 32 -4.05 -13.00 1.78
N ASP A 33 -4.30 -13.81 2.81
CA ASP A 33 -3.83 -13.49 4.16
C ASP A 33 -2.30 -13.53 4.26
N ILE A 34 -1.66 -14.51 3.60
CA ILE A 34 -0.20 -14.62 3.54
C ILE A 34 0.42 -13.41 2.82
N VAL A 35 -0.15 -12.99 1.69
CA VAL A 35 0.34 -11.82 0.96
C VAL A 35 0.14 -10.55 1.79
N ARG A 36 -1.01 -10.38 2.45
CA ARG A 36 -1.28 -9.22 3.30
C ARG A 36 -0.36 -9.17 4.52
N GLU A 37 -0.07 -10.31 5.15
CA GLU A 37 0.89 -10.41 6.23
C GLU A 37 2.29 -10.00 5.75
N ALA A 38 2.72 -10.49 4.59
CA ALA A 38 3.99 -10.12 3.98
C ALA A 38 4.05 -8.62 3.64
N GLN A 39 2.98 -8.03 3.11
CA GLN A 39 2.89 -6.58 2.86
C GLN A 39 3.02 -5.79 4.16
N ARG A 40 2.29 -6.17 5.22
CA ARG A 40 2.34 -5.47 6.52
C ARG A 40 3.71 -5.57 7.20
N ARG A 41 4.45 -6.67 7.00
CA ARG A 41 5.76 -6.92 7.63
C ARG A 41 6.94 -6.22 6.97
N VAL A 42 6.76 -5.60 5.80
CA VAL A 42 7.83 -4.84 5.13
C VAL A 42 8.41 -3.80 6.10
N SER A 43 9.70 -3.95 6.40
CA SER A 43 10.38 -3.14 7.41
C SER A 43 11.55 -2.40 6.78
N LEU A 44 11.23 -1.29 6.10
CA LEU A 44 12.20 -0.40 5.47
C LEU A 44 11.93 1.05 5.89
N ARG A 45 13.00 1.84 6.02
CA ARG A 45 12.88 3.29 6.25
C ARG A 45 12.02 3.93 5.16
N ASN A 46 11.19 4.88 5.53
CA ASN A 46 10.29 5.63 4.64
C ASN A 46 9.40 4.74 3.76
N VAL A 47 8.94 3.62 4.31
CA VAL A 47 7.85 2.81 3.74
C VAL A 47 6.65 2.90 4.67
N ARG A 48 5.48 3.22 4.12
CA ARG A 48 4.20 3.27 4.84
C ARG A 48 3.27 2.20 4.28
N TYR A 49 2.38 1.70 5.13
CA TYR A 49 1.38 0.70 4.77
C TYR A 49 -0.02 1.27 5.00
N VAL A 50 -0.86 1.18 3.97
CA VAL A 50 -2.28 1.53 4.03
C VAL A 50 -3.11 0.25 3.90
N ASP A 51 -3.98 -0.01 4.86
CA ASP A 51 -4.81 -1.21 4.85
C ASP A 51 -6.14 -0.97 4.12
N ALA A 52 -6.32 -1.57 2.94
CA ALA A 52 -7.57 -1.45 2.19
C ALA A 52 -8.61 -2.55 2.52
N LYS A 53 -8.33 -3.45 3.49
CA LYS A 53 -9.28 -4.51 3.87
C LYS A 53 -10.61 -3.94 4.32
N GLY A 54 -11.70 -4.50 3.80
CA GLY A 54 -13.07 -4.10 4.13
C GLY A 54 -13.59 -2.91 3.32
N LEU A 55 -12.80 -2.37 2.39
CA LEU A 55 -13.33 -1.43 1.41
C LEU A 55 -14.31 -2.13 0.44
N PRO A 56 -15.42 -1.47 0.03
CA PRO A 56 -16.41 -2.08 -0.85
C PRO A 56 -15.86 -2.47 -2.22
N VAL A 57 -16.23 -3.67 -2.66
CA VAL A 57 -15.74 -4.26 -3.92
C VAL A 57 -16.87 -4.41 -4.93
N ALA A 58 -16.49 -4.40 -6.20
CA ALA A 58 -17.41 -4.58 -7.30
C ALA A 58 -17.98 -6.01 -7.31
N ASN A 59 -18.95 -6.24 -8.20
CA ASN A 59 -19.62 -7.53 -8.38
C ASN A 59 -18.69 -8.65 -8.88
N ASP A 60 -17.46 -8.33 -9.29
CA ASP A 60 -16.40 -9.29 -9.62
C ASP A 60 -15.60 -9.78 -8.40
N TYR A 61 -15.94 -9.29 -7.20
CA TYR A 61 -15.31 -9.63 -5.92
C TYR A 61 -13.79 -9.37 -5.86
N THR A 62 -13.25 -8.64 -6.83
CA THR A 62 -11.81 -8.46 -7.03
C THR A 62 -11.44 -6.99 -7.05
N HIS A 63 -12.18 -6.14 -7.77
CA HIS A 63 -11.87 -4.73 -7.89
C HIS A 63 -12.60 -3.89 -6.84
N LEU A 64 -11.99 -2.80 -6.37
CA LEU A 64 -12.67 -1.81 -5.55
C LEU A 64 -13.71 -1.05 -6.36
N THR A 65 -14.84 -0.71 -5.74
CA THR A 65 -15.81 0.22 -6.33
C THR A 65 -15.23 1.63 -6.45
N THR A 66 -15.78 2.48 -7.33
CA THR A 66 -15.34 3.88 -7.45
C THR A 66 -15.39 4.65 -6.12
N PRO A 67 -16.47 4.57 -5.30
CA PRO A 67 -16.46 5.20 -3.98
C PRO A 67 -15.37 4.65 -3.04
N ALA A 68 -15.08 3.36 -3.12
CA ALA A 68 -14.00 2.74 -2.35
C ALA A 68 -12.61 3.25 -2.78
N GLN A 69 -12.40 3.47 -4.07
CA GLN A 69 -11.17 4.08 -4.60
C GLN A 69 -11.00 5.53 -4.10
N VAL A 70 -12.08 6.33 -4.05
CA VAL A 70 -12.03 7.68 -3.45
C VAL A 70 -11.59 7.61 -1.98
N LYS A 71 -12.17 6.69 -1.21
CA LYS A 71 -11.78 6.48 0.20
C LYS A 71 -10.32 6.05 0.32
N LEU A 72 -9.86 5.11 -0.51
CA LEU A 72 -8.46 4.69 -0.54
C LEU A 72 -7.51 5.85 -0.88
N GLY A 73 -7.89 6.70 -1.84
CA GLY A 73 -7.14 7.91 -2.19
C GLY A 73 -6.95 8.84 -1.00
N ASN A 74 -8.00 9.07 -0.21
CA ASN A 74 -7.91 9.87 1.02
C ASN A 74 -6.99 9.22 2.06
N MET A 75 -6.99 7.89 2.19
CA MET A 75 -6.09 7.17 3.09
C MET A 75 -4.62 7.29 2.65
N LEU A 76 -4.35 7.20 1.35
CA LEU A 76 -3.02 7.43 0.77
C LEU A 76 -2.54 8.87 1.00
N ALA A 77 -3.41 9.85 0.77
CA ALA A 77 -3.10 11.26 1.01
C ALA A 77 -2.78 11.53 2.49
N ALA A 78 -3.56 10.95 3.41
CA ALA A 78 -3.29 11.06 4.84
C ALA A 78 -1.93 10.44 5.23
N ALA A 79 -1.61 9.26 4.69
CA ALA A 79 -0.32 8.60 4.92
C ALA A 79 0.87 9.40 4.36
N TYR A 80 0.68 10.04 3.20
CA TYR A 80 1.67 10.94 2.61
C TYR A 80 1.91 12.16 3.50
N MET A 81 0.84 12.86 3.92
CA MET A 81 0.95 14.04 4.77
C MET A 81 1.59 13.71 6.13
N ALA A 82 1.22 12.59 6.75
CA ALA A 82 1.83 12.17 8.01
C ALA A 82 3.34 11.89 7.89
N ALA A 83 3.80 11.42 6.73
CA ALA A 83 5.22 11.17 6.48
C ALA A 83 6.02 12.47 6.23
N THR A 84 5.38 13.51 5.68
CA THR A 84 6.06 14.79 5.38
C THR A 84 6.11 15.76 6.56
N HIS A 85 5.22 15.62 7.55
CA HIS A 85 5.19 16.48 8.76
C HIS A 85 6.14 16.01 9.88
N THR A 86 6.97 14.99 9.64
CA THR A 86 7.95 14.50 10.64
C THR A 86 9.35 15.14 10.46
N HIS A 87 9.44 16.28 9.76
CA HIS A 87 10.64 17.07 9.58
C HIS A 87 10.48 18.46 10.21
#